data_AF-A0A1J3GSV8-F1
#
_entry.id   AF-A0A1J3GSV8-F1
#
_cell.length_a   1.000
_cell.length_b   1.000
_cell.length_c   1.000
_cell.angle_alpha   90.00
_cell.angle_beta   90.00
_cell.angle_gamma   90.00
#
_symmetry.space_group_name_H-M   'P 1'
#
loop_
_entity.id
_entity.type
_entity.pdbx_description
1 polymer ?
#
loop_
_entity_poly.entity_id
_entity_poly.type
_entity_poly.pdbx_seq_one_letter_code
_entity_poly.pdbx_strand_id
1 'polypeptide(L)'
;WFRELPRGVLDSLPSQQVLQCESEEDFVKVVRLLPQTEASLLNWVINLMADTVEFEDVNKMSSRNLALVFAPNMSQMADPLKALMYAVQVMKLLKNLTDKTLRERKVSSSKVNPCDNRSGEAEDGDVDGYNQEVRH
;
A
#
# COMPACT_ATOMS: atom_id res chain seq x y z
N TRP A 1 -21.88 -3.18 6.52
CA TRP A 1 -21.75 -2.79 5.10
C TRP A 1 -21.20 -3.89 4.19
N PHE A 2 -19.91 -4.26 4.17
CA PHE A 2 -19.41 -5.25 3.18
C PHE A 2 -20.18 -6.59 3.19
N ARG A 3 -20.53 -7.11 4.38
CA ARG A 3 -21.37 -8.30 4.57
C ARG A 3 -22.81 -8.16 4.04
N GLU A 4 -23.31 -6.94 3.90
CA GLU A 4 -24.68 -6.64 3.44
C GLU A 4 -24.75 -6.45 1.93
N LEU A 5 -23.62 -6.48 1.22
CA LEU A 5 -23.61 -6.36 -0.23
C LEU A 5 -24.33 -7.56 -0.87
N PRO A 6 -25.12 -7.35 -1.95
CA PRO A 6 -25.77 -8.44 -2.68
C PRO A 6 -24.79 -9.50 -3.21
N ARG A 7 -23.55 -9.07 -3.45
CA ARG A 7 -22.41 -9.91 -3.84
C ARG A 7 -21.18 -9.40 -3.11
N GLY A 8 -20.38 -10.30 -2.54
CA GLY A 8 -19.13 -9.95 -1.89
C GLY A 8 -18.10 -9.44 -2.90
N VAL A 9 -17.20 -8.56 -2.44
CA VAL A 9 -16.18 -7.90 -3.28
C VAL A 9 -15.32 -8.92 -4.02
N LEU A 10 -15.04 -10.08 -3.42
CA LEU A 10 -14.19 -11.11 -4.02
C LEU A 10 -14.97 -12.25 -4.70
N ASP A 11 -16.30 -12.23 -4.68
CA ASP A 11 -17.13 -13.31 -5.26
C ASP A 11 -17.08 -13.36 -6.79
N SER A 12 -16.61 -12.29 -7.44
CA SER A 12 -16.35 -12.26 -8.87
C SER A 12 -15.09 -13.07 -9.26
N LEU A 13 -14.22 -13.40 -8.28
CA LEU A 13 -13.02 -14.20 -8.53
C LEU A 13 -13.31 -15.71 -8.60
N PRO A 14 -12.67 -16.45 -9.52
CA PRO A 14 -12.72 -17.91 -9.51
C PRO A 14 -12.09 -18.45 -8.23
N SER A 15 -12.89 -19.12 -7.38
CA SER A 15 -12.43 -19.59 -6.06
C SER A 15 -11.21 -20.49 -6.15
N GLN A 16 -11.13 -21.35 -7.17
CA GLN A 16 -10.00 -22.24 -7.37
C GLN A 16 -8.68 -21.49 -7.64
N GLN A 17 -8.70 -20.37 -8.37
CA GLN A 17 -7.50 -19.57 -8.60
C GLN A 17 -7.04 -18.87 -7.34
N VAL A 18 -7.98 -18.37 -6.53
CA VAL A 18 -7.66 -17.77 -5.23
C VAL A 18 -7.00 -18.81 -4.32
N LEU A 19 -7.59 -20.00 -4.21
CA LEU A 19 -7.09 -21.12 -3.39
C LEU A 19 -5.71 -21.63 -3.80
N GLN A 20 -5.32 -21.46 -5.07
CA GLN A 20 -4.02 -21.88 -5.60
C GLN A 20 -2.92 -20.82 -5.46
N CYS A 21 -3.23 -19.60 -4.98
CA CYS A 21 -2.21 -18.57 -4.81
C CYS A 21 -1.25 -18.94 -3.66
N GLU A 22 0.05 -18.85 -3.90
CA GLU A 22 1.07 -19.14 -2.88
C GLU A 22 2.02 -17.96 -2.65
N SER A 23 2.06 -17.01 -3.58
CA SER A 23 2.96 -15.85 -3.58
C SER A 23 2.22 -14.51 -3.64
N GLU A 24 2.93 -13.42 -3.32
CA GLU A 24 2.44 -12.05 -3.51
C GLU A 24 2.04 -11.79 -4.97
N GLU A 25 2.83 -12.30 -5.92
CA GLU A 25 2.61 -12.14 -7.35
C GLU A 25 1.33 -12.84 -7.83
N ASP A 26 1.02 -14.01 -7.26
CA ASP A 26 -0.23 -14.72 -7.58
C ASP A 26 -1.45 -13.94 -7.12
N PHE A 27 -1.38 -13.34 -5.93
CA PHE A 27 -2.44 -12.47 -5.43
C PHE A 27 -2.63 -11.24 -6.33
N VAL A 28 -1.55 -10.60 -6.77
CA VAL A 28 -1.64 -9.47 -7.71
C VAL A 28 -2.25 -9.89 -9.05
N LYS A 29 -1.94 -11.09 -9.56
CA LYS A 29 -2.55 -11.60 -10.79
C LYS A 29 -4.04 -11.90 -10.60
N VAL A 30 -4.43 -12.54 -9.51
CA VAL A 30 -5.83 -12.94 -9.31
C VAL A 30 -6.73 -11.73 -9.14
N VAL A 31 -6.30 -10.68 -8.43
CA VAL A 31 -7.13 -9.47 -8.24
C VAL A 31 -7.34 -8.67 -9.53
N ARG A 32 -6.49 -8.84 -10.55
CA ARG A 32 -6.69 -8.23 -11.88
C ARG A 32 -7.87 -8.83 -12.64
N LEU A 33 -8.42 -9.95 -12.18
CA LEU A 33 -9.62 -10.55 -12.74
C LEU A 33 -10.90 -9.92 -12.21
N LEU A 34 -10.81 -9.05 -11.19
CA LEU A 34 -11.97 -8.36 -10.65
C LEU A 34 -12.54 -7.37 -11.69
N PRO A 35 -13.87 -7.24 -11.78
CA PRO A 35 -14.47 -6.12 -12.49
C PRO A 35 -14.06 -4.80 -11.84
N GLN A 36 -14.13 -3.71 -12.61
CA GLN A 36 -13.60 -2.40 -12.21
C GLN A 36 -14.15 -1.91 -10.86
N THR A 37 -15.44 -2.11 -10.59
CA THR A 37 -16.08 -1.65 -9.36
C THR A 37 -15.51 -2.37 -8.14
N GLU A 38 -15.48 -3.70 -8.17
CA GLU A 38 -14.93 -4.53 -7.09
C GLU A 38 -13.42 -4.32 -6.92
N ALA A 39 -12.67 -4.17 -8.02
CA ALA A 39 -11.26 -3.83 -7.99
C ALA A 39 -11.01 -2.47 -7.30
N SER A 40 -11.86 -1.48 -7.57
CA SER A 40 -11.78 -0.16 -6.95
C SER A 40 -12.10 -0.21 -5.45
N LEU A 41 -13.13 -0.98 -5.06
CA LEU A 41 -13.47 -1.21 -3.66
C LEU A 41 -12.35 -1.94 -2.92
N LEU A 42 -11.79 -3.00 -3.52
CA LEU A 42 -10.66 -3.72 -2.93
C LEU A 42 -9.45 -2.80 -2.78
N ASN A 43 -9.11 -2.02 -3.80
CA ASN A 43 -8.02 -1.05 -3.72
C ASN A 43 -8.25 -0.03 -2.59
N TRP A 44 -9.48 0.46 -2.43
CA TRP A 44 -9.83 1.34 -1.31
C TRP A 44 -9.64 0.65 0.04
N VAL A 45 -10.10 -0.60 0.19
CA VAL A 45 -9.90 -1.39 1.42
C VAL A 45 -8.42 -1.58 1.73
N ILE A 46 -7.61 -1.95 0.74
CA ILE A 46 -6.17 -2.18 0.94
C ILE A 46 -5.48 -0.87 1.38
N ASN A 47 -5.83 0.27 0.79
CA ASN A 47 -5.29 1.55 1.22
C ASN A 47 -5.76 1.93 2.63
N LEU A 48 -7.04 1.73 2.97
CA LEU A 48 -7.54 1.94 4.32
C LEU A 48 -6.83 1.05 5.35
N MET A 49 -6.61 -0.21 5.01
CA MET A 49 -5.85 -1.13 5.88
C MET A 49 -4.42 -0.64 6.06
N ALA A 50 -3.75 -0.21 4.98
CA ALA A 50 -2.41 0.34 5.06
C ALA A 50 -2.37 1.59 5.96
N ASP A 51 -3.27 2.54 5.74
CA ASP A 51 -3.39 3.75 6.56
C ASP A 51 -3.59 3.40 8.04
N THR A 52 -4.40 2.38 8.33
CA THR A 52 -4.64 1.94 9.72
C THR A 52 -3.39 1.31 10.34
N VAL A 53 -2.65 0.49 9.60
CA VAL A 53 -1.43 -0.17 10.07
C VAL A 53 -0.29 0.83 10.30
N GLU A 54 -0.25 1.95 9.58
CA GLU A 54 0.74 3.01 9.83
C GLU A 54 0.62 3.60 11.25
N PHE A 55 -0.53 3.46 11.91
CA PHE A 55 -0.75 3.85 13.30
C PHE A 55 -0.80 2.66 14.27
N GLU A 56 -0.21 1.51 13.91
CA GLU A 56 -0.22 0.29 14.73
C GLU A 56 0.31 0.52 16.15
N ASP A 57 1.29 1.41 16.34
CA ASP A 57 1.84 1.75 17.67
C ASP A 57 0.79 2.32 18.63
N VAL A 58 -0.28 2.92 18.11
CA VAL A 58 -1.38 3.50 18.91
C VAL A 58 -2.60 2.58 18.90
N ASN A 59 -3.07 2.16 17.73
CA ASN A 59 -4.32 1.41 17.60
C ASN A 59 -4.18 -0.11 17.79
N LYS A 60 -2.93 -0.63 17.81
CA LYS A 60 -2.59 -2.05 17.98
C LYS A 60 -3.15 -2.99 16.90
N MET A 61 -3.50 -2.45 15.74
CA MET A 61 -4.03 -3.19 14.60
C MET A 61 -2.94 -3.46 13.56
N SER A 62 -2.40 -4.67 13.57
CA SER A 62 -1.49 -5.15 12.52
C SER A 62 -2.25 -5.50 11.23
N SER A 63 -1.51 -5.60 10.11
CA SER A 63 -2.07 -6.06 8.82
C SER A 63 -2.74 -7.44 8.93
N ARG A 64 -2.19 -8.32 9.78
CA ARG A 64 -2.77 -9.63 10.10
C ARG A 64 -4.10 -9.50 10.85
N ASN A 65 -4.17 -8.64 11.86
CA ASN A 65 -5.40 -8.46 12.65
C ASN A 65 -6.52 -7.87 11.80
N LEU A 66 -6.20 -6.90 10.95
CA LEU A 66 -7.17 -6.33 10.01
C LEU A 66 -7.63 -7.37 8.99
N ALA A 67 -6.71 -8.15 8.40
CA ALA A 67 -7.07 -9.19 7.45
C ALA A 67 -8.03 -10.23 8.05
N LEU A 68 -7.84 -10.61 9.32
CA LEU A 68 -8.76 -11.51 10.04
C LEU A 68 -10.18 -10.94 10.16
N VAL A 69 -10.30 -9.63 10.39
CA VAL A 69 -11.60 -8.95 10.51
C VAL A 69 -12.26 -8.76 9.15
N PHE A 70 -11.48 -8.39 8.12
CA PHE A 70 -12.02 -8.11 6.80
C PHE A 70 -12.33 -9.36 5.98
N ALA A 71 -11.51 -10.41 6.05
CA ALA A 71 -11.66 -11.63 5.24
C ALA A 71 -13.08 -12.25 5.25
N PRO A 72 -13.74 -12.48 6.39
CA PRO A 72 -15.09 -13.06 6.41
C PRO A 72 -16.16 -12.14 5.82
N ASN A 73 -15.86 -10.86 5.62
CA ASN A 73 -16.78 -9.87 5.06
C ASN A 73 -16.56 -9.63 3.55
N MET A 74 -15.56 -10.27 2.93
CA MET A 74 -15.22 -10.03 1.52
C MET A 74 -15.96 -10.93 0.53
N SER A 75 -16.63 -11.98 1.02
CA SER A 75 -17.26 -13.01 0.19
C SER A 75 -18.53 -13.55 0.84
N GLN A 76 -19.52 -13.92 0.03
CA GLN A 76 -20.79 -14.52 0.46
C GLN A 76 -20.77 -16.06 0.30
N MET A 77 -19.60 -16.70 0.47
CA MET A 77 -19.46 -18.14 0.23
C MET A 77 -20.32 -18.97 1.20
N ALA A 78 -21.28 -19.72 0.66
CA ALA A 78 -22.28 -20.44 1.45
C ALA A 78 -21.86 -21.86 1.88
N ASP A 79 -20.96 -22.52 1.14
CA ASP A 79 -20.47 -23.86 1.49
C ASP A 79 -19.48 -23.78 2.66
N PRO A 80 -19.76 -24.36 3.85
CA PRO A 80 -18.96 -24.13 5.06
C PRO A 80 -17.49 -24.57 4.96
N LEU A 81 -17.21 -25.67 4.24
CA LEU A 81 -15.85 -26.20 4.11
C LEU A 81 -15.03 -25.34 3.14
N LYS A 82 -15.61 -25.00 1.99
CA LYS A 82 -14.97 -24.08 1.03
C LYS A 82 -14.85 -22.68 1.61
N ALA A 83 -15.84 -22.19 2.35
CA ALA A 83 -15.82 -20.88 2.99
C ALA A 83 -14.66 -20.75 3.97
N LEU A 84 -14.39 -21.77 4.78
CA LEU A 84 -13.25 -21.77 5.69
C LEU A 84 -11.91 -21.70 4.94
N MET A 85 -11.70 -22.57 3.96
CA MET A 85 -10.48 -22.59 3.16
C MET A 85 -10.28 -21.27 2.40
N TYR A 86 -11.36 -20.78 1.78
CA TYR A 86 -11.35 -19.54 1.04
C TYR A 86 -11.09 -18.33 1.94
N ALA A 87 -11.69 -18.27 3.13
CA ALA A 87 -11.45 -17.20 4.09
C ALA A 87 -9.98 -17.14 4.55
N VAL A 88 -9.36 -18.30 4.82
CA VAL A 88 -7.92 -18.37 5.15
C VAL A 88 -7.08 -17.78 4.02
N GLN A 89 -7.47 -18.07 2.78
CA GLN A 89 -6.75 -17.61 1.61
C GLN A 89 -6.96 -16.11 1.34
N VAL A 90 -8.19 -15.61 1.51
CA VAL A 90 -8.52 -14.19 1.45
C VAL A 90 -7.75 -13.41 2.51
N MET A 91 -7.62 -13.94 3.73
CA MET A 91 -6.80 -13.32 4.77
C MET A 91 -5.34 -13.16 4.31
N LYS A 92 -4.75 -14.20 3.72
CA LYS A 92 -3.39 -14.14 3.16
C LYS A 92 -3.30 -13.08 2.05
N LEU A 93 -4.28 -13.04 1.15
CA LEU A 93 -4.37 -12.05 0.08
C LEU A 93 -4.36 -10.63 0.64
N LEU A 94 -5.29 -10.31 1.56
CA LEU A 94 -5.43 -8.98 2.13
C LEU A 94 -4.17 -8.54 2.89
N LYS A 95 -3.61 -9.45 3.70
CA LYS A 95 -2.35 -9.19 4.42
C LYS A 95 -1.21 -8.86 3.45
N ASN A 96 -0.97 -9.72 2.44
CA ASN A 96 0.13 -9.53 1.51
C ASN A 96 -0.01 -8.23 0.69
N LEU A 97 -1.21 -7.95 0.18
CA LEU A 97 -1.45 -6.72 -0.58
C LEU A 97 -1.24 -5.47 0.30
N THR A 98 -1.66 -5.51 1.56
CA THR A 98 -1.44 -4.41 2.51
C THR A 98 0.06 -4.22 2.80
N ASP A 99 0.78 -5.31 3.13
CA ASP A 99 2.22 -5.27 3.40
C ASP A 99 3.01 -4.77 2.18
N LYS A 100 2.59 -5.18 0.97
CA LYS A 100 3.12 -4.70 -0.31
C LYS A 100 2.91 -3.19 -0.46
N THR A 101 1.69 -2.71 -0.27
CA THR A 101 1.36 -1.27 -0.37
C THR A 101 2.20 -0.43 0.61
N LEU A 102 2.36 -0.88 1.86
CA LEU A 102 3.20 -0.21 2.85
C LEU A 102 4.67 -0.15 2.41
N ARG A 103 5.19 -1.25 1.85
CA ARG A 103 6.56 -1.31 1.34
C ARG A 103 6.77 -0.33 0.17
N GLU A 104 5.82 -0.25 -0.75
CA GLU A 104 5.87 0.68 -1.89
C GLU A 104 5.83 2.15 -1.45
N ARG A 105 5.01 2.48 -0.45
CA ARG A 105 4.95 3.83 0.14
C ARG A 105 6.29 4.24 0.74
N LYS A 106 6.93 3.35 1.51
CA LYS A 106 8.27 3.60 2.08
C LYS A 106 9.30 3.89 0.99
N VAL A 107 9.33 3.10 -0.08
CA VAL A 107 10.26 3.31 -1.21
C VAL A 107 9.99 4.65 -1.91
N SER A 108 8.72 5.05 -2.05
CA SER A 108 8.37 6.35 -2.65
C SER A 108 8.82 7.54 -1.81
N SER A 109 8.68 7.45 -0.47
CA SER A 109 9.12 8.50 0.46
C SER A 109 10.64 8.65 0.48
N SER A 110 11.40 7.57 0.31
CA SER A 110 12.88 7.61 0.33
C SER A 110 13.50 8.18 -0.94
N LYS A 111 12.77 8.25 -2.05
CA LYS A 111 13.28 8.74 -3.35
C LYS A 111 13.22 10.28 -3.52
N VAL A 112 12.68 11.01 -2.54
CA VAL A 112 12.44 12.47 -2.64
C VAL A 112 13.64 13.33 -2.18
N ASN A 113 14.80 12.75 -1.85
CA ASN A 113 16.01 13.54 -1.57
C ASN A 113 17.00 13.57 -2.74
N PRO A 114 16.84 14.51 -3.70
CA PRO A 114 17.97 15.07 -4.42
C PRO A 114 17.97 16.61 -4.30
N CYS A 115 18.55 17.12 -3.22
CA CYS A 115 19.13 18.47 -3.19
C CYS A 115 20.59 18.36 -2.78
N ASP A 116 21.38 17.77 -3.69
CA ASP A 116 22.84 17.85 -3.64
C ASP A 116 23.21 19.19 -4.31
N ASN A 117 23.47 20.21 -3.48
CA ASN A 117 23.97 21.51 -3.91
C ASN A 117 25.33 21.30 -4.61
N ARG A 118 25.32 21.17 -5.94
CA ARG A 118 26.49 21.54 -6.74
C ARG A 118 26.53 23.05 -6.88
N SER A 119 27.09 23.73 -5.89
CA SER A 119 27.69 25.04 -6.11
C SER A 119 29.11 24.79 -6.63
N GLY A 120 29.23 24.64 -7.95
CA GLY A 120 30.49 24.82 -8.63
C GLY A 120 30.60 26.30 -9.00
N GLU A 121 31.45 27.05 -8.32
CA GLU A 121 32.00 28.30 -8.82
C GLU A 121 33.48 28.34 -8.45
N ALA A 122 34.31 28.22 -9.49
CA ALA A 122 35.72 28.56 -9.46
C ALA A 122 35.93 29.72 -10.44
N GLU A 123 36.85 30.61 -10.05
CA GLU A 123 37.45 31.71 -10.81
C GLU A 123 36.57 32.96 -11.00
N ASP A 124 37.06 34.20 -10.98
CA ASP A 124 38.35 34.86 -10.69
C ASP A 124 38.04 36.37 -10.84
N GLY A 125 38.74 37.27 -10.15
CA GLY A 125 38.56 38.70 -10.39
C GLY A 125 38.97 39.65 -9.25
N ASP A 126 40.28 39.83 -9.12
CA ASP A 126 40.90 41.03 -8.53
C ASP A 126 40.38 42.32 -9.18
N VAL A 127 39.88 43.27 -8.37
CA VAL A 127 40.03 44.72 -8.64
C VAL A 127 40.10 45.48 -7.30
N ASP A 128 41.32 45.85 -6.89
CA ASP A 128 41.58 46.86 -5.87
C ASP A 128 41.13 48.25 -6.37
N GLY A 129 40.18 48.85 -5.65
CA GLY A 129 39.69 50.22 -5.87
C GLY A 129 40.27 51.20 -4.85
N TYR A 130 41.01 52.19 -5.36
CA TYR A 130 41.67 53.27 -4.63
C TYR A 130 40.75 54.17 -3.79
N ASN A 131 41.28 54.55 -2.60
CA ASN A 131 41.17 55.82 -1.84
C ASN A 131 39.81 56.48 -1.58
N GLN A 132 39.49 56.76 -0.30
CA GLN A 132 39.57 58.14 0.22
C GLN A 132 39.64 58.23 1.76
N GLU A 133 40.53 59.12 2.20
CA GLU A 133 40.78 59.68 3.54
C GLU A 133 39.55 59.90 4.43
N VAL A 134 39.64 59.60 5.74
CA VAL A 134 39.36 60.57 6.84
C VAL A 134 40.06 60.13 8.15
N ARG A 135 41.13 60.86 8.50
CA ARG A 135 41.50 61.45 9.81
C ARG A 135 40.91 60.83 11.10
N HIS A 136 41.77 60.33 12.00
CA HIS A 136 42.06 60.94 13.32
C HIS A 136 43.26 60.30 14.01
#